data_AF-O64610-F1
#
_entry.id   AF-O64610-F1
#
_cell.length_a   1.000
_cell.length_b   1.000
_cell.length_c   1.000
_cell.angle_alpha   90.00
_cell.angle_beta   90.00
_cell.angle_gamma   90.00
#
_symmetry.space_group_name_H-M   'P 1'
#
loop_
_entity.id
_entity.type
_entity.pdbx_description
1 polymer ?
#
loop_
_entity_poly.entity_id
_entity_poly.type
_entity_poly.pdbx_seq_one_letter_code
_entity_poly.pdbx_strand_id
1 'polypeptide(L)'
;MEESKKYKSMVKQTMNKKKKNNNKKGHGSGSRSGLLQMKVRRLQILIPGGQTCNHPDLLLSKTVDYIVHLKLKLRFLKAISEMYSL
;
A
#
# COMPACT_ATOMS: atom_id res chain seq x y z
N MET A 1 -34.66 -41.80 4.23
CA MET A 1 -33.95 -41.00 5.26
C MET A 1 -32.56 -40.52 4.81
N GLU A 2 -31.86 -41.24 3.92
CA GLU A 2 -30.53 -40.86 3.37
C GLU A 2 -30.49 -39.47 2.70
N GLU A 3 -31.45 -39.16 1.84
CA GLU A 3 -31.39 -37.96 0.98
C GLU A 3 -31.43 -36.65 1.77
N SER A 4 -32.23 -36.58 2.82
CA SER A 4 -32.30 -35.40 3.71
C SER A 4 -30.97 -35.14 4.43
N LYS A 5 -30.17 -36.17 4.72
CA LYS A 5 -28.83 -36.01 5.33
C LYS A 5 -27.85 -35.43 4.31
N LYS A 6 -27.90 -35.89 3.06
CA LYS A 6 -27.05 -35.38 1.95
C LYS A 6 -27.35 -33.92 1.64
N TYR A 7 -28.63 -33.52 1.60
CA TYR A 7 -29.01 -32.12 1.36
C TYR A 7 -28.53 -31.18 2.48
N LYS A 8 -28.75 -31.56 3.76
CA LYS A 8 -28.24 -30.77 4.91
C LYS A 8 -26.72 -30.61 4.88
N SER A 9 -25.98 -31.64 4.47
CA SER A 9 -24.52 -31.59 4.32
C SER A 9 -24.09 -30.56 3.26
N MET A 10 -24.71 -30.60 2.06
CA MET A 10 -24.41 -29.64 0.99
C MET A 10 -24.70 -28.20 1.38
N VAL A 11 -25.84 -27.93 2.04
CA VAL A 11 -26.19 -26.59 2.52
C VAL A 11 -25.18 -26.09 3.56
N LYS A 12 -24.71 -26.96 4.46
CA LYS A 12 -23.68 -26.61 5.45
C LYS A 12 -22.33 -26.30 4.80
N GLN A 13 -21.96 -27.04 3.76
CA GLN A 13 -20.75 -26.78 2.98
C GLN A 13 -20.82 -25.45 2.24
N THR A 14 -21.94 -25.11 1.60
CA THR A 14 -22.10 -23.82 0.90
C THR A 14 -22.10 -22.63 1.86
N MET A 15 -22.75 -22.76 3.03
CA MET A 15 -22.70 -21.71 4.07
C MET A 15 -21.27 -21.50 4.62
N ASN A 16 -20.51 -22.57 4.87
CA ASN A 16 -19.12 -22.46 5.30
C ASN A 16 -18.23 -21.81 4.23
N LYS A 17 -18.44 -22.12 2.95
CA LYS A 17 -17.69 -21.51 1.84
C LYS A 17 -17.98 -20.01 1.70
N LYS A 18 -19.25 -19.59 1.89
CA LYS A 18 -19.67 -18.19 1.87
C LYS A 18 -19.12 -17.40 3.07
N LYS A 19 -19.11 -18.00 4.27
CA LYS A 19 -18.53 -17.39 5.49
C LYS A 19 -17.02 -17.15 5.37
N LYS A 20 -16.28 -18.04 4.69
CA LYS A 20 -14.83 -17.90 4.51
C LYS A 20 -14.44 -16.75 3.55
N ASN A 21 -15.31 -16.39 2.62
CA ASN A 21 -14.98 -15.35 1.62
C ASN A 21 -15.21 -13.91 2.13
N ASN A 22 -16.11 -13.73 3.11
CA ASN A 22 -16.38 -12.41 3.69
C ASN A 22 -15.31 -11.96 4.71
N ASN A 23 -14.46 -12.85 5.22
CA ASN A 23 -13.39 -12.51 6.16
C ASN A 23 -12.13 -11.90 5.50
N LYS A 24 -12.06 -11.80 4.17
CA LYS A 24 -10.90 -11.20 3.46
C LYS A 24 -11.01 -9.70 3.20
N LYS A 25 -12.12 -9.06 3.61
CA LYS A 25 -12.35 -7.61 3.49
C LYS A 25 -12.46 -6.88 4.83
N GLY A 26 -12.06 -7.54 5.92
CA GLY A 26 -11.97 -6.94 7.24
C GLY A 26 -10.81 -5.95 7.30
N HIS A 27 -11.10 -4.67 7.03
CA HIS A 27 -10.39 -3.52 7.58
C HIS A 27 -10.45 -3.61 9.12
N GLY A 28 -9.64 -4.50 9.69
CA GLY A 28 -9.50 -4.73 11.11
C GLY A 28 -8.36 -3.89 11.66
N SER A 29 -8.75 -2.80 12.29
CA SER A 29 -8.07 -2.17 13.43
C SER A 29 -6.81 -2.89 13.96
N GLY A 30 -5.69 -2.17 14.01
CA GLY A 30 -4.84 -2.23 15.20
C GLY A 30 -3.66 -3.20 15.24
N SER A 31 -2.83 -3.27 14.19
CA SER A 31 -1.41 -3.63 14.40
C SER A 31 -0.52 -2.54 13.84
N ARG A 32 0.28 -1.90 14.71
CA ARG A 32 1.27 -0.86 14.36
C ARG A 32 2.16 -1.27 13.18
N SER A 33 2.42 -2.58 13.06
CA SER A 33 3.15 -3.18 11.94
C SER A 33 2.46 -2.99 10.58
N GLY A 34 1.14 -3.22 10.50
CA GLY A 34 0.39 -3.05 9.24
C GLY A 34 0.35 -1.60 8.76
N LEU A 35 0.27 -0.65 9.70
CA LEU A 35 0.30 0.78 9.37
C LEU A 35 1.70 1.22 8.91
N LEU A 36 2.77 0.70 9.51
CA LEU A 36 4.15 0.92 9.05
C LEU A 36 4.38 0.33 7.66
N GLN A 37 3.93 -0.91 7.41
CA GLN A 37 4.05 -1.54 6.09
C GLN A 37 3.30 -0.74 5.01
N MET A 38 2.12 -0.20 5.33
CA MET A 38 1.38 0.70 4.44
C MET A 38 2.16 2.00 4.16
N LYS A 39 2.81 2.58 5.18
CA LYS A 39 3.67 3.78 5.00
C LYS A 39 4.88 3.48 4.12
N VAL A 40 5.56 2.36 4.34
CA VAL A 40 6.70 1.91 3.51
C VAL A 40 6.24 1.70 2.07
N ARG A 41 5.12 1.01 1.86
CA ARG A 41 4.56 0.79 0.51
C ARG A 41 4.19 2.10 -0.19
N ARG A 42 3.60 3.06 0.54
CA ARG A 42 3.32 4.40 0.00
C ARG A 42 4.62 5.12 -0.39
N LEU A 43 5.65 5.04 0.45
CA LEU A 43 6.95 5.65 0.16
C LEU A 43 7.60 5.02 -1.08
N GLN A 44 7.58 3.69 -1.22
CA GLN A 44 8.09 2.99 -2.41
C GLN A 44 7.41 3.43 -3.72
N ILE A 45 6.12 3.82 -3.68
CA ILE A 45 5.39 4.33 -4.84
C ILE A 45 5.80 5.77 -5.17
N LEU A 46 6.07 6.60 -4.16
CA LEU A 46 6.37 8.03 -4.33
C LEU A 46 7.80 8.31 -4.81
N ILE A 47 8.76 7.47 -4.44
CA ILE A 47 10.17 7.68 -4.74
C ILE A 47 10.51 7.06 -6.10
N PRO A 48 11.17 7.79 -7.02
CA PRO A 48 11.67 7.21 -8.27
C PRO A 48 12.60 6.02 -7.99
N GLY A 49 12.30 4.85 -8.57
CA GLY A 49 13.01 3.60 -8.28
C GLY A 49 12.69 2.98 -6.91
N GLY A 50 11.75 3.55 -6.15
CA GLY A 50 11.37 3.07 -4.81
C GLY A 50 10.72 1.68 -4.82
N GLN A 51 10.04 1.29 -5.91
CA GLN A 51 9.37 -0.02 -6.01
C GLN A 51 10.35 -1.20 -5.99
N THR A 52 11.59 -0.99 -6.43
CA THR A 52 12.66 -2.02 -6.38
C THR A 52 13.45 -1.99 -5.07
N CYS A 53 13.18 -1.02 -4.19
CA CYS A 53 13.87 -0.88 -2.91
C CYS A 53 13.20 -1.76 -1.85
N ASN A 54 13.67 -3.01 -1.74
CA ASN A 54 13.20 -3.95 -0.71
C ASN A 54 13.86 -3.70 0.66
N HIS A 55 15.05 -3.12 0.68
CA HIS A 55 15.75 -2.74 1.91
C HIS A 55 15.31 -1.35 2.39
N PRO A 56 14.98 -1.19 3.69
CA PRO A 56 14.51 0.08 4.24
C PRO A 56 15.57 1.17 4.14
N ASP A 57 16.85 0.86 4.38
CA ASP A 57 17.93 1.85 4.35
C ASP A 57 18.16 2.40 2.94
N LEU A 58 18.07 1.53 1.93
CA LEU A 58 18.15 1.93 0.53
C LEU A 58 16.97 2.84 0.16
N LEU A 59 15.75 2.49 0.59
CA LEU A 59 14.57 3.32 0.36
C LEU A 59 14.72 4.69 1.02
N LEU A 60 15.25 4.76 2.25
CA LEU A 60 15.50 6.01 2.95
C LEU A 60 16.58 6.85 2.26
N SER A 61 17.69 6.25 1.83
CA SER A 61 18.73 6.96 1.07
C SER A 61 18.17 7.56 -0.23
N LYS A 62 17.45 6.78 -1.03
CA LYS A 62 16.77 7.28 -2.24
C LYS A 62 15.74 8.37 -1.94
N THR A 63 15.06 8.28 -0.79
CA THR A 63 14.11 9.30 -0.34
C THR A 63 14.82 10.62 -0.07
N VAL A 64 15.96 10.59 0.63
CA VAL A 64 16.76 11.79 0.91
C VAL A 64 17.24 12.43 -0.38
N ASP A 65 17.81 11.63 -1.29
CA ASP A 65 18.27 12.11 -2.60
C ASP A 65 17.13 12.79 -3.37
N TYR A 66 15.95 12.17 -3.38
CA TYR A 66 14.79 12.72 -4.08
C TYR A 66 14.26 14.02 -3.44
N ILE A 67 14.27 14.14 -2.11
CA ILE A 67 13.92 15.38 -1.42
C ILE A 67 14.88 16.51 -1.80
N VAL A 68 16.18 16.23 -1.83
CA VAL A 68 17.19 17.23 -2.25
C VAL A 68 16.96 17.65 -3.70
N HIS A 69 16.72 16.70 -4.61
CA HIS A 69 16.42 16.95 -6.02
C HIS A 69 15.17 17.83 -6.19
N LEU A 70 14.09 17.53 -5.47
CA LEU A 70 12.86 18.33 -5.49
C LEU A 70 13.09 19.76 -5.00
N LYS A 71 13.87 19.95 -3.92
CA LYS A 71 14.24 21.28 -3.42
C LYS A 71 15.03 22.06 -4.46
N LEU A 72 15.97 21.42 -5.16
CA LEU A 72 16.75 22.05 -6.21
C LEU A 72 15.86 22.48 -7.39
N LYS A 73 14.95 21.60 -7.85
CA LYS A 73 13.96 21.93 -8.89
C LYS A 73 13.08 23.11 -8.51
N LEU A 74 12.62 23.17 -7.26
CA LEU A 74 11.80 24.27 -6.76
C LEU A 74 12.58 25.60 -6.77
N ARG A 75 13.85 25.59 -6.31
CA ARG A 75 14.71 26.77 -6.36
C ARG A 75 14.97 27.25 -7.78
N PHE A 76 15.24 26.31 -8.69
CA PHE A 76 15.44 26.60 -10.10
C PHE A 76 14.19 27.22 -10.74
N LEU A 77 13.02 26.64 -10.49
CA LEU A 77 11.74 27.16 -10.98
C LEU A 77 11.45 28.55 -10.42
N LYS A 78 11.75 28.79 -9.14
CA LYS A 78 11.61 30.11 -8.52
C LYS A 78 12.54 31.14 -9.16
N ALA A 79 13.80 30.80 -9.39
CA ALA A 79 14.74 31.69 -10.08
C ALA A 79 14.28 32.04 -11.50
N ILE A 80 13.73 31.08 -12.24
CA ILE A 80 13.14 31.33 -13.56
C ILE A 80 11.92 32.25 -13.46
N SER A 81 10.98 31.98 -12.54
CA SER A 81 9.80 32.85 -12.35
C SER A 81 10.20 34.27 -11.99
N GLU A 82 11.22 34.47 -11.13
CA GLU A 82 11.77 35.79 -10.82
C GLU A 82 12.44 36.47 -12.02
N MET A 83 13.18 35.72 -12.85
CA MET A 83 13.81 36.25 -14.07
C MET A 83 12.79 36.67 -15.14
N TYR A 84 11.71 35.92 -15.31
CA TYR A 84 10.68 36.19 -16.33
C TYR A 84 9.48 36.97 -15.79
N SER A 85 9.46 37.30 -14.50
CA SER A 85 8.31 37.93 -13.81
C SER A 85 6.99 37.18 -14.02
N LEU A 86 7.06 35.84 -14.09
CA LEU A 86 5.89 34.95 -14.15
C LEU A 86 5.25 34.77 -12.78
#